data_AF-A0AAW2IW60-F1
#
_entry.id   AF-A0AAW2IW60-F1
#
_cell.length_a   1.000
_cell.length_b   1.000
_cell.length_c   1.000
_cell.angle_alpha   90.00
_cell.angle_beta   90.00
_cell.angle_gamma   90.00
#
_symmetry.space_group_name_H-M   'P 1'
#
loop_
_entity.id
_entity.type
_entity.pdbx_description
1 polymer ?
#
loop_
_entity_poly.entity_id
_entity_poly.type
_entity_poly.pdbx_seq_one_letter_code
_entity_poly.pdbx_strand_id
1 'polypeptide(L)'
;MKDMGEASYILGIKIYRDRSRGMLGLTQSSYIEKACAGEVHWSSIKIILKYLKRTKDMFLIYGGRELILEGYSDASFQSDDEDAESQSGFVFKLNGGVVAWKSSKQATTEDSTMKAEYIAASKAAKEAFG
;
A
#
# COMPACT_ATOMS: atom_id res chain seq x y z
N MET A 1 -9.83 29.39 27.21
CA MET A 1 -8.94 28.65 26.29
C MET A 1 -7.65 29.43 26.21
N LYS A 2 -6.51 28.86 26.61
CA LYS A 2 -5.22 29.58 26.68
C LYS A 2 -4.64 29.59 25.27
N ASP A 3 -4.35 30.77 24.73
CA ASP A 3 -3.66 30.89 23.45
C ASP A 3 -2.26 30.25 23.59
N MET A 4 -1.97 29.28 22.72
CA MET A 4 -0.70 28.54 22.72
C MET A 4 0.30 29.12 21.71
N GLY A 5 -0.03 30.26 21.10
CA GLY A 5 0.81 30.91 20.10
C GLY A 5 0.85 30.13 18.78
N GLU A 6 1.77 30.52 17.90
CA GLU A 6 1.86 29.96 16.55
C GLU A 6 2.39 28.52 16.56
N ALA A 7 1.69 27.63 15.83
CA ALA A 7 2.04 26.22 15.75
C ALA A 7 3.45 26.01 15.17
N SER A 8 4.33 25.40 15.96
CA SER A 8 5.73 25.13 15.56
C SER A 8 5.93 23.77 14.86
N TYR A 9 4.97 22.86 15.01
CA TYR A 9 4.99 21.52 14.40
C TYR A 9 3.60 21.12 13.91
N ILE A 10 3.54 20.31 12.85
CA ILE A 10 2.33 19.62 12.39
C ILE A 10 2.70 18.17 12.08
N LEU A 11 2.01 17.21 12.71
CA LEU A 11 2.28 15.77 12.54
C LEU A 11 3.78 15.42 12.69
N GLY A 12 4.48 16.06 13.65
CA GLY A 12 5.92 15.86 13.88
C GLY A 12 6.86 16.57 12.89
N ILE A 13 6.33 17.20 11.84
CA ILE A 13 7.07 18.00 10.85
C ILE A 13 7.23 19.42 11.39
N LYS A 14 8.46 19.91 11.44
CA LYS A 14 8.76 21.24 11.97
C LYS A 14 8.39 22.31 10.94
N ILE A 15 7.74 23.37 11.39
CA ILE A 15 7.30 24.47 10.52
C ILE A 15 8.28 25.63 10.64
N TYR A 16 8.82 26.06 9.51
CA TYR A 16 9.64 27.26 9.37
C TYR A 16 8.81 28.37 8.73
N ARG A 17 8.83 29.58 9.30
CA ARG A 17 8.10 30.74 8.77
C ARG A 17 9.03 31.93 8.68
N ASP A 18 9.09 32.55 7.51
CA ASP A 18 9.74 33.83 7.28
C ASP A 18 8.73 34.77 6.62
N ARG A 19 8.15 35.66 7.43
CA ARG A 19 7.13 36.63 6.96
C ARG A 19 7.72 37.72 6.07
N SER A 20 9.00 38.08 6.27
CA SER A 20 9.66 39.10 5.46
C SER A 20 9.86 38.65 4.01
N ARG A 21 10.00 37.33 3.82
CA ARG A 21 10.14 36.68 2.50
C ARG A 21 8.87 35.97 2.05
N GLY A 22 7.79 36.02 2.82
CA GLY A 22 6.54 35.31 2.53
C GLY A 22 6.68 33.79 2.47
N MET A 23 7.66 33.21 3.17
CA MET A 23 8.02 31.80 3.05
C MET A 23 7.47 30.98 4.22
N LEU A 24 6.76 29.90 3.90
CA LEU A 24 6.34 28.84 4.82
C LEU A 24 7.04 27.55 4.38
N GLY A 25 8.02 27.10 5.16
CA GLY A 25 8.74 25.85 4.95
C GLY A 25 8.28 24.78 5.92
N LEU A 26 8.26 23.53 5.47
CA LEU A 26 8.10 22.35 6.30
C LEU A 26 9.40 21.56 6.25
N THR A 27 9.97 21.21 7.40
CA THR A 27 11.20 20.41 7.46
C THR A 27 10.98 19.09 8.19
N GLN A 28 11.50 18.04 7.57
CA GLN A 28 11.55 16.68 8.11
C GLN A 28 12.91 16.36 8.76
N SER A 29 13.79 17.36 8.99
CA SER A 29 15.12 17.13 9.59
C SER A 29 15.05 16.30 10.89
N SER A 30 14.02 16.53 11.72
CA SER A 30 13.81 15.76 12.96
C SER A 30 13.53 14.28 12.71
N TYR A 31 12.83 13.94 11.62
CA TYR A 31 12.57 12.55 11.22
C TYR A 31 13.84 11.89 10.71
N ILE A 32 14.63 12.61 9.91
CA ILE A 32 15.90 12.10 9.38
C ILE A 32 16.89 11.88 10.50
N GLU A 33 17.02 12.83 11.44
CA GLU A 33 17.86 12.68 12.63
C GLU A 33 17.43 11.47 13.44
N LYS A 34 16.12 11.27 13.70
CA LYS A 34 15.62 10.10 14.43
C LYS A 34 15.80 8.79 13.68
N ALA A 35 15.53 8.76 12.37
CA ALA A 35 15.72 7.58 11.53
C ALA A 35 17.21 7.18 11.44
N CYS A 36 18.11 8.15 11.57
CA CYS A 36 19.56 7.94 11.62
C CYS A 36 20.12 7.86 13.06
N ALA A 37 19.28 8.05 14.10
CA ALA A 37 19.69 8.07 15.50
C ALA A 37 19.76 6.65 16.06
N GLY A 38 20.85 5.96 15.76
CA GLY A 38 21.22 4.73 16.45
C GLY A 38 21.98 3.76 15.58
N GLU A 39 22.93 3.04 16.20
CA GLU A 39 23.69 1.99 15.52
C GLU A 39 22.79 0.92 14.90
N VAL A 40 21.65 0.62 15.52
CA VAL A 40 20.66 -0.34 15.02
C VAL A 40 20.04 0.13 13.70
N HIS A 41 19.56 1.39 13.63
CA HIS A 41 18.94 1.92 12.42
C HIS A 41 19.97 2.07 11.28
N TRP A 42 21.17 2.55 11.59
CA TRP A 42 22.25 2.65 10.62
C TRP A 42 22.70 1.27 10.10
N SER A 43 22.69 0.25 10.95
CA SER A 43 22.96 -1.13 10.55
C SER A 43 21.87 -1.67 9.61
N SER A 44 20.59 -1.41 9.90
CA SER A 44 19.48 -1.76 9.01
C SER A 44 19.58 -1.08 7.65
N ILE A 45 19.89 0.22 7.61
CA ILE A 45 20.11 0.97 6.35
C ILE A 45 21.26 0.35 5.56
N LYS A 46 22.39 0.03 6.21
CA LYS A 46 23.52 -0.64 5.54
C LYS A 46 23.12 -2.00 4.98
N ILE A 47 22.30 -2.79 5.68
CA ILE A 47 21.82 -4.09 5.19
C ILE A 47 20.95 -3.90 3.94
N ILE A 48 20.02 -2.95 3.97
CA ILE A 48 19.16 -2.63 2.82
C ILE A 48 20.02 -2.19 1.63
N LEU A 49 20.96 -1.25 1.83
CA LEU A 49 21.84 -0.79 0.75
C LEU A 49 22.74 -1.90 0.21
N LYS A 50 23.25 -2.80 1.07
CA LYS A 50 24.02 -3.98 0.65
C LYS A 50 23.16 -4.93 -0.17
N TYR A 51 21.92 -5.18 0.24
CA TYR A 51 20.97 -6.02 -0.48
C TYR A 51 20.72 -5.43 -1.87
N LEU A 52 20.29 -4.16 -1.96
CA LEU A 52 20.04 -3.47 -3.22
C LEU A 52 21.26 -3.48 -4.15
N LYS A 53 22.46 -3.21 -3.63
CA LYS A 53 23.70 -3.27 -4.41
C LYS A 53 24.00 -4.67 -4.94
N ARG A 54 23.71 -5.72 -4.15
CA ARG A 54 23.98 -7.12 -4.52
C ARG A 54 22.93 -7.69 -5.48
N THR A 55 21.69 -7.20 -5.42
CA THR A 55 20.57 -7.68 -6.24
C THR A 55 20.24 -6.76 -7.41
N LYS A 56 21.06 -5.74 -7.69
CA LYS A 56 20.77 -4.72 -8.72
C LYS A 56 20.54 -5.29 -10.13
N ASP A 57 21.17 -6.43 -10.44
CA ASP A 57 21.07 -7.11 -11.73
C ASP A 57 20.22 -8.38 -11.65
N MET A 58 19.62 -8.66 -10.48
CA MET A 58 18.72 -9.82 -10.32
C MET A 58 17.32 -9.46 -10.79
N PHE A 59 16.67 -10.41 -11.44
CA PHE A 59 15.29 -10.32 -11.89
C PHE A 59 14.56 -11.61 -11.56
N LEU A 60 13.26 -11.49 -11.31
CA LEU A 60 12.38 -12.64 -11.12
C LEU A 60 12.02 -13.20 -12.50
N ILE A 61 12.22 -14.50 -12.70
CA ILE A 61 11.86 -15.20 -13.94
C ILE A 61 10.61 -16.02 -13.68
N TYR A 62 9.52 -15.64 -14.33
CA TYR A 62 8.34 -16.50 -14.46
C TYR A 62 8.62 -17.46 -15.63
N GLY A 63 9.08 -18.67 -15.31
CA GLY A 63 9.43 -19.70 -16.30
C GLY A 63 8.24 -20.16 -17.13
N GLY A 64 8.42 -20.98 -18.17
CA GLY A 64 7.34 -21.44 -19.06
C GLY A 64 7.71 -21.25 -20.53
N ARG A 65 7.14 -22.08 -21.43
CA ARG A 65 7.37 -21.95 -22.88
C ARG A 65 6.56 -20.81 -23.49
N GLU A 66 5.41 -20.52 -22.90
CA GLU A 66 4.48 -19.45 -23.28
C GLU A 66 4.16 -18.61 -22.02
N LEU A 67 3.72 -17.37 -22.21
CA LEU A 67 3.25 -16.51 -21.13
C LEU A 67 1.76 -16.75 -20.92
N ILE A 68 1.43 -17.54 -19.90
CA ILE A 68 0.05 -17.87 -19.52
C ILE A 68 -0.32 -17.03 -18.30
N LEU A 69 -1.26 -16.10 -18.50
CA LEU A 69 -1.89 -15.33 -17.45
C LEU A 69 -3.21 -15.99 -17.05
N GLU A 70 -3.34 -16.39 -15.80
CA GLU A 70 -4.57 -16.94 -15.24
C GLU A 70 -5.12 -15.99 -14.17
N GLY A 71 -6.41 -15.67 -14.25
CA GLY A 71 -7.10 -14.87 -13.25
C GLY A 71 -8.19 -15.67 -12.55
N TYR A 72 -8.28 -15.49 -11.23
CA TYR A 72 -9.32 -16.09 -10.38
C TYR A 72 -9.97 -14.96 -9.58
N SER A 73 -11.29 -15.01 -9.42
CA SER A 73 -12.05 -14.08 -8.59
C SER A 73 -13.04 -14.86 -7.73
N ASP A 74 -13.30 -14.37 -6.54
CA ASP A 74 -14.21 -15.01 -5.58
C ASP A 74 -14.83 -13.96 -4.65
N ALA A 75 -16.00 -14.28 -4.08
CA ALA A 75 -16.64 -13.46 -3.08
C ALA A 75 -17.21 -14.28 -1.91
N SER A 76 -17.00 -13.79 -0.69
CA SER A 76 -17.65 -14.32 0.51
C SER A 76 -18.82 -13.41 0.88
N PHE A 77 -20.04 -13.94 0.81
CA PHE A 77 -21.26 -13.18 1.07
C PHE A 77 -21.51 -12.96 2.56
N GLN A 78 -21.79 -11.71 2.95
CA GLN A 78 -22.10 -11.29 4.34
C GLN A 78 -21.20 -11.95 5.39
N SER A 79 -19.90 -12.03 5.09
CA SER A 79 -18.92 -12.72 5.92
C SER A 79 -18.39 -11.86 7.07
N ASP A 80 -18.79 -10.59 7.13
CA ASP A 80 -18.47 -9.68 8.22
C ASP A 80 -19.58 -9.69 9.27
N ASP A 81 -19.27 -10.14 10.49
CA ASP A 81 -20.24 -10.28 11.58
C ASP A 81 -20.74 -8.92 12.13
N GLU A 82 -20.03 -7.82 11.90
CA GLU A 82 -20.41 -6.49 12.41
C GLU A 82 -21.39 -5.78 11.47
N ASP A 83 -21.07 -5.74 10.18
CA ASP A 83 -21.81 -4.92 9.19
C ASP A 83 -22.50 -5.75 8.09
N ALA A 84 -22.37 -7.08 8.13
CA ALA A 84 -22.84 -8.01 7.08
C ALA A 84 -22.33 -7.65 5.67
N GLU A 85 -21.21 -6.93 5.54
CA GLU A 85 -20.63 -6.64 4.23
C GLU A 85 -19.96 -7.90 3.66
N SER A 86 -20.04 -8.05 2.33
CA SER A 86 -19.38 -9.15 1.64
C SER A 86 -17.89 -8.84 1.41
N GLN A 87 -17.06 -9.86 1.30
CA GLN A 87 -15.65 -9.74 0.90
C GLN A 87 -15.47 -10.14 -0.57
N SER A 88 -14.59 -9.44 -1.29
CA SER A 88 -14.19 -9.82 -2.64
C SER A 88 -12.70 -10.03 -2.71
N GLY A 89 -12.31 -11.09 -3.43
CA GLY A 89 -10.92 -11.36 -3.74
C GLY A 89 -10.68 -11.61 -5.23
N PHE A 90 -9.45 -11.37 -5.65
CA PHE A 90 -8.93 -11.89 -6.91
C PHE A 90 -7.44 -12.25 -6.78
N VAL A 91 -6.99 -13.16 -7.64
CA VAL A 91 -5.59 -13.54 -7.80
C VAL A 91 -5.28 -13.72 -9.28
N PHE A 92 -4.22 -13.07 -9.76
CA PHE A 92 -3.63 -13.29 -11.07
C PHE A 92 -2.29 -14.00 -10.93
N LYS A 93 -2.11 -15.06 -11.72
CA LYS A 93 -0.88 -15.83 -11.81
C LYS A 93 -0.29 -15.72 -13.22
N LEU A 94 1.02 -15.50 -13.30
CA LEU A 94 1.80 -15.64 -14.51
C LEU A 94 2.65 -16.90 -14.41
N ASN A 95 2.39 -17.87 -15.28
CA ASN A 95 3.09 -19.16 -15.32
C ASN A 95 3.20 -19.85 -13.94
N GLY A 96 2.10 -19.82 -13.19
CA GLY A 96 1.99 -20.40 -11.85
C GLY A 96 2.45 -19.50 -10.70
N GLY A 97 3.17 -18.41 -10.95
CA GLY A 97 3.57 -17.43 -9.93
C GLY A 97 2.56 -16.30 -9.79
N VAL A 98 2.16 -15.96 -8.55
CA VAL A 98 1.21 -14.86 -8.30
C VAL A 98 1.86 -13.51 -8.62
N VAL A 99 1.22 -12.71 -9.48
CA VAL A 99 1.70 -11.38 -9.92
C VAL A 99 0.85 -10.23 -9.38
N ALA A 100 -0.44 -10.45 -9.17
CA ALA A 100 -1.35 -9.47 -8.59
C ALA A 100 -2.42 -10.20 -7.77
N TRP A 101 -2.82 -9.61 -6.65
CA TRP A 101 -3.89 -10.13 -5.82
C TRP A 101 -4.51 -9.01 -5.00
N LYS A 102 -5.76 -9.21 -4.60
CA LYS A 102 -6.44 -8.31 -3.67
C LYS A 102 -7.47 -9.10 -2.89
N SER A 103 -7.67 -8.74 -1.63
CA SER A 103 -8.86 -9.07 -0.85
C SER A 103 -9.36 -7.80 -0.18
N SER A 104 -10.66 -7.51 -0.29
CA SER A 104 -11.25 -6.27 0.20
C SER A 104 -12.71 -6.46 0.56
N LYS A 105 -13.11 -5.91 1.71
CA LYS A 105 -14.52 -5.68 2.07
C LYS A 105 -15.20 -4.87 0.95
N GLN A 106 -16.45 -5.20 0.61
CA GLN A 106 -17.26 -4.48 -0.36
C GLN A 106 -17.92 -3.29 0.35
N ALA A 107 -17.82 -2.10 -0.24
CA ALA A 107 -18.37 -0.86 0.33
C ALA A 107 -19.91 -0.79 0.36
N THR A 108 -20.60 -1.86 -0.01
CA THR A 108 -22.05 -1.92 -0.05
C THR A 108 -22.46 -3.28 0.49
N THR A 109 -23.40 -3.29 1.44
CA THR A 109 -24.03 -4.51 1.92
C THR A 109 -24.79 -5.14 0.76
N GLU A 110 -24.51 -6.41 0.49
CA GLU A 110 -25.12 -7.11 -0.62
C GLU A 110 -26.34 -7.90 -0.17
N ASP A 111 -27.33 -7.95 -1.06
CA ASP A 111 -28.58 -8.67 -0.82
C ASP A 111 -28.55 -10.11 -1.40
N SER A 112 -27.50 -10.48 -2.12
CA SER A 112 -27.32 -11.83 -2.64
C SER A 112 -25.85 -12.19 -2.91
N THR A 113 -25.54 -13.48 -2.81
CA THR A 113 -24.23 -14.05 -3.19
C THR A 113 -23.89 -13.74 -4.64
N MET A 114 -24.86 -13.80 -5.56
CA MET A 114 -24.64 -13.48 -6.98
C MET A 114 -24.11 -12.06 -7.18
N LYS A 115 -24.67 -11.08 -6.47
CA LYS A 115 -24.24 -9.68 -6.59
C LYS A 115 -22.84 -9.48 -6.00
N ALA A 116 -22.52 -10.17 -4.91
CA ALA A 116 -21.17 -10.18 -4.34
C ALA A 116 -20.13 -10.75 -5.32
N GLU A 117 -20.43 -11.88 -5.97
CA GLU A 117 -19.59 -12.51 -7.00
C GLU A 117 -19.39 -11.61 -8.22
N TYR A 118 -20.46 -10.98 -8.70
CA TYR A 118 -20.39 -10.06 -9.82
C TYR A 118 -19.45 -8.88 -9.53
N ILE A 119 -19.46 -8.34 -8.32
CA ILE A 119 -18.55 -7.28 -7.90
C ILE A 119 -17.10 -7.78 -7.83
N ALA A 120 -16.86 -8.99 -7.32
CA ALA A 120 -15.52 -9.58 -7.31
C ALA A 120 -14.97 -9.76 -8.73
N ALA A 121 -15.76 -10.33 -9.63
CA ALA A 121 -15.42 -10.48 -11.04
C ALA A 121 -15.20 -9.11 -11.73
N SER A 122 -16.04 -8.11 -11.44
CA SER A 122 -15.88 -6.75 -11.97
C SER A 122 -14.59 -6.09 -11.48
N LYS A 123 -14.23 -6.25 -10.20
CA LYS A 123 -12.97 -5.75 -9.64
C LYS A 123 -11.77 -6.45 -10.28
N ALA A 124 -11.83 -7.76 -10.48
CA ALA A 124 -10.79 -8.52 -11.17
C ALA A 124 -10.62 -8.04 -12.62
N ALA A 125 -11.71 -7.87 -13.35
CA ALA A 125 -11.68 -7.36 -14.73
C ALA A 125 -11.07 -5.95 -14.82
N LYS A 126 -11.39 -5.07 -13.87
CA LYS A 126 -10.77 -3.73 -13.79
C LYS A 126 -9.27 -3.81 -13.58
N GLU A 127 -8.78 -4.73 -12.75
CA GLU A 127 -7.33 -4.92 -12.56
C GLU A 127 -6.67 -5.52 -13.82
N ALA A 128 -7.36 -6.42 -14.52
CA ALA A 128 -6.81 -7.08 -15.71
C ALA A 128 -6.72 -6.16 -16.93
N PHE A 129 -7.65 -5.20 -17.07
CA PHE A 129 -7.82 -4.40 -18.29
C PHE A 129 -7.78 -2.88 -18.10
N GLY A 130 -7.82 -2.38 -16.86
CA GLY A 130 -7.86 -0.95 -16.53
C GLY A 130 -6.48 -0.32 -16.40
#